data_AF-A0A1G6ZJU4-F1
#
_entry.id   AF-A0A1G6ZJU4-F1
#
_cell.length_a   1.000
_cell.length_b   1.000
_cell.length_c   1.000
_cell.angle_alpha   90.00
_cell.angle_beta   90.00
_cell.angle_gamma   90.00
#
_symmetry.space_group_name_H-M   'P 1'
#
loop_
_entity.id
_entity.type
_entity.pdbx_description
1 polymer ?
#
loop_
_entity_poly.entity_id
_entity_poly.type
_entity_poly.pdbx_seq_one_letter_code
_entity_poly.pdbx_strand_id
1 'polypeptide(L)'
;SESYYRLMAREGITPQYAKLEMRRRTTLIGAMLLKKGEADGMICGTVSTTTAHLRYIDQVLGGTNDVYAAMNGLVLPGRQIFLVDTHVNIDPTAEELAEITIMAAEELKRFGIEPKVALLSHSNFGSSDSPSSIKMRKTLAILRDRAPDLEVDGEMHGDSALDQNVRDALVPDGTLKGEANLLVCPNIDSANISYNLLKAAAGNNVAIGPILLGAKAPVHILTPSATVRRILNQTALVVVKAAAK
;
A
#
# COMPACT_ATOMS: atom_id res chain seq x y z
N SER A 1 -10.62 27.53 -7.09
CA SER A 1 -11.24 26.93 -8.28
C SER A 1 -10.40 27.14 -9.53
N GLU A 2 -9.94 28.35 -9.81
CA GLU A 2 -9.12 28.62 -11.00
C GLU A 2 -7.83 27.78 -11.06
N SER A 3 -7.10 27.64 -9.95
CA SER A 3 -5.90 26.79 -9.89
C SER A 3 -6.20 25.32 -10.23
N TYR A 4 -7.32 24.78 -9.75
CA TYR A 4 -7.73 23.40 -10.05
C TYR A 4 -8.16 23.25 -11.52
N TYR A 5 -8.89 24.22 -12.06
CA TYR A 5 -9.21 24.26 -13.49
C TYR A 5 -7.95 24.25 -14.35
N ARG A 6 -6.95 25.09 -14.05
CA ARG A 6 -5.69 25.13 -14.82
C ARG A 6 -4.94 23.79 -14.80
N LEU A 7 -5.00 23.06 -13.69
CA LEU A 7 -4.39 21.73 -13.58
C LEU A 7 -5.09 20.70 -14.49
N MET A 8 -6.43 20.75 -14.53
CA MET A 8 -7.25 19.71 -15.14
C MET A 8 -7.89 20.09 -16.48
N ALA A 9 -7.53 21.26 -17.03
CA ALA A 9 -8.13 21.76 -18.27
C ALA A 9 -7.86 20.81 -19.46
N ARG A 10 -6.68 20.18 -19.51
CA ARG A 10 -6.33 19.19 -20.54
C ARG A 10 -6.95 17.81 -20.31
N GLU A 11 -7.48 17.59 -19.11
CA GLU A 11 -8.19 16.39 -18.70
C GLU A 11 -9.72 16.58 -18.77
N GLY A 12 -10.19 17.59 -19.50
CA GLY A 12 -11.61 17.82 -19.79
C GLY A 12 -12.41 18.53 -18.70
N ILE A 13 -11.78 19.02 -17.61
CA ILE A 13 -12.50 19.76 -16.57
C ILE A 13 -12.81 21.19 -17.02
N THR A 14 -14.09 21.56 -17.01
CA THR A 14 -14.56 22.92 -17.32
C THR A 14 -14.43 23.86 -16.11
N PRO A 15 -14.35 25.19 -16.32
CA PRO A 15 -14.29 26.16 -15.21
C PRO A 15 -15.48 26.06 -14.24
N GLN A 16 -16.70 25.84 -14.77
CA GLN A 16 -17.91 25.68 -13.97
C GLN A 16 -17.84 24.41 -13.13
N TYR A 17 -17.40 23.29 -13.71
CA TYR A 17 -17.23 22.03 -13.00
C TYR A 17 -16.16 22.13 -11.90
N ALA A 18 -15.00 22.73 -12.21
CA ALA A 18 -13.96 23.00 -11.23
C ALA A 18 -14.46 23.84 -10.04
N LYS A 19 -15.30 24.86 -10.29
CA LYS A 19 -15.91 25.68 -9.24
C LYS A 19 -16.92 24.88 -8.40
N LEU A 20 -17.67 23.97 -9.02
CA LEU A 20 -18.63 23.10 -8.33
C LEU A 20 -17.92 22.11 -7.41
N GLU A 21 -16.93 21.39 -7.93
CA GLU A 21 -16.22 20.33 -7.18
C GLU A 21 -15.42 20.92 -6.01
N MET A 22 -14.72 22.04 -6.22
CA MET A 22 -13.98 22.75 -5.16
C MET A 22 -14.87 23.26 -4.01
N ARG A 23 -16.20 23.28 -4.16
CA ARG A 23 -17.13 23.66 -3.08
C ARG A 23 -17.61 22.47 -2.25
N ARG A 24 -17.49 21.24 -2.78
CA ARG A 24 -18.20 20.06 -2.28
C ARG A 24 -17.27 18.92 -1.87
N ARG A 25 -16.10 18.84 -2.49
CA ARG A 25 -15.17 17.73 -2.32
C ARG A 25 -14.08 18.11 -1.34
N THR A 26 -14.23 17.72 -0.08
CA THR A 26 -13.27 18.02 1.00
C THR A 26 -11.86 17.50 0.70
N THR A 27 -11.74 16.31 0.10
CA THR A 27 -10.43 15.78 -0.34
C THR A 27 -9.78 16.66 -1.40
N LEU A 28 -10.53 17.12 -2.39
CA LEU A 28 -10.01 18.03 -3.40
C LEU A 28 -9.57 19.36 -2.77
N ILE A 29 -10.40 19.92 -1.87
CA ILE A 29 -10.08 21.17 -1.17
C ILE A 29 -8.75 21.03 -0.41
N GLY A 30 -8.61 20.02 0.43
CA GLY A 30 -7.39 19.88 1.22
C GLY A 30 -6.17 19.43 0.40
N ALA A 31 -6.33 18.66 -0.68
CA ALA A 31 -5.24 18.39 -1.62
C ALA A 31 -4.74 19.69 -2.27
N MET A 32 -5.64 20.62 -2.60
CA MET A 32 -5.25 21.94 -3.11
C MET A 32 -4.56 22.81 -2.05
N LEU A 33 -4.95 22.74 -0.78
CA LEU A 33 -4.23 23.42 0.32
C LEU A 33 -2.81 22.88 0.44
N LEU A 34 -2.66 21.55 0.42
CA LEU A 34 -1.38 20.87 0.47
C LEU A 34 -0.48 21.25 -0.71
N LYS A 35 -1.03 21.27 -1.94
CA LYS A 35 -0.29 21.68 -3.15
C LYS A 35 0.22 23.13 -3.07
N LYS A 36 -0.51 24.00 -2.39
CA LYS A 36 -0.16 25.42 -2.23
C LYS A 36 0.77 25.69 -1.05
N GLY A 37 1.12 24.69 -0.25
CA GLY A 37 1.89 24.88 0.98
C GLY A 37 1.10 25.55 2.11
N GLU A 38 -0.24 25.52 2.04
CA GLU A 38 -1.12 26.01 3.12
C GLU A 38 -1.40 24.93 4.18
N ALA A 39 -0.91 23.71 3.96
CA ALA A 39 -0.94 22.60 4.89
C ALA A 39 0.27 21.68 4.67
N ASP A 40 0.72 21.01 5.72
CA ASP A 40 1.89 20.11 5.68
C ASP A 40 1.52 18.65 5.46
N GLY A 41 0.30 18.24 5.81
CA GLY A 41 -0.18 16.87 5.65
C GLY A 41 -1.70 16.76 5.51
N MET A 42 -2.17 15.62 5.00
CA MET A 42 -3.61 15.37 4.80
C MET A 42 -4.01 13.94 5.18
N ILE A 43 -5.18 13.81 5.81
CA ILE A 43 -5.91 12.54 5.90
C ILE A 43 -7.32 12.75 5.33
N CYS A 44 -7.80 11.81 4.55
CA CYS A 44 -9.20 11.76 4.09
C CYS A 44 -9.74 10.33 4.16
N GLY A 45 -10.89 10.02 3.53
CA GLY A 45 -11.36 8.62 3.41
C GLY A 45 -12.42 8.15 4.40
N THR A 46 -12.82 8.96 5.39
CA THR A 46 -13.88 8.58 6.33
C THR A 46 -15.29 8.56 5.70
N VAL A 47 -15.44 9.14 4.50
CA VAL A 47 -16.71 9.19 3.75
C VAL A 47 -16.42 8.97 2.28
N SER A 48 -16.98 7.90 1.68
CA SER A 48 -16.75 7.41 0.31
C SER A 48 -15.66 6.33 0.20
N THR A 49 -15.27 5.98 -1.03
CA THR A 49 -14.36 4.89 -1.35
C THR A 49 -12.92 5.38 -1.55
N THR A 50 -11.95 4.51 -1.32
CA THR A 50 -10.52 4.81 -1.54
C THR A 50 -10.28 5.34 -2.95
N THR A 51 -10.85 4.71 -3.98
CA THR A 51 -10.74 5.11 -5.39
C THR A 51 -11.26 6.54 -5.63
N ALA A 52 -12.38 6.92 -5.01
CA ALA A 52 -12.95 8.25 -5.17
C ALA A 52 -12.04 9.35 -4.61
N HIS A 53 -11.36 9.08 -3.49
CA HIS A 53 -10.39 9.99 -2.89
C HIS A 53 -9.07 10.01 -3.65
N LEU A 54 -8.58 8.84 -4.05
CA LEU A 54 -7.32 8.68 -4.78
C LEU A 54 -7.35 9.47 -6.08
N ARG A 55 -8.47 9.49 -6.79
CA ARG A 55 -8.65 10.32 -7.99
C ARG A 55 -8.27 11.79 -7.76
N TYR A 56 -8.77 12.43 -6.70
CA TYR A 56 -8.44 13.83 -6.45
C TYR A 56 -7.01 14.02 -5.95
N ILE A 57 -6.48 13.05 -5.21
CA ILE A 57 -5.08 13.05 -4.78
C ILE A 57 -4.17 13.00 -6.00
N ASP A 58 -4.43 12.10 -6.94
CA ASP A 58 -3.63 11.96 -8.16
C ASP A 58 -3.70 13.22 -9.03
N GLN A 59 -4.90 13.72 -9.30
CA GLN A 59 -5.11 14.94 -10.10
C GLN A 59 -4.39 16.18 -9.56
N VAL A 60 -4.22 16.28 -8.23
CA VAL A 60 -3.69 17.49 -7.58
C VAL A 60 -2.25 17.33 -7.12
N LEU A 61 -1.95 16.23 -6.44
CA LEU A 61 -0.67 15.97 -5.78
C LEU A 61 0.23 15.06 -6.63
N GLY A 62 -0.38 14.14 -7.38
CA GLY A 62 0.30 13.19 -8.24
C GLY A 62 1.11 12.12 -7.51
N GLY A 63 1.49 11.11 -8.28
CA GLY A 63 2.25 9.96 -7.79
C GLY A 63 3.75 10.16 -7.99
N THR A 64 4.57 9.50 -7.18
CA THR A 64 6.01 9.36 -7.44
C THR A 64 6.22 8.56 -8.72
N ASN A 65 5.40 7.51 -8.88
CA ASN A 65 5.28 6.66 -10.05
C ASN A 65 3.80 6.58 -10.46
N ASP A 66 3.51 5.87 -11.55
CA ASP A 66 2.14 5.70 -12.07
C ASP A 66 1.31 4.67 -11.25
N VAL A 67 1.86 4.15 -10.16
CA VAL A 67 1.25 3.11 -9.32
C VAL A 67 1.11 3.61 -7.87
N TYR A 68 -0.07 3.44 -7.31
CA TYR A 68 -0.34 3.65 -5.89
C TYR A 68 -0.71 2.33 -5.23
N ALA A 69 -0.51 2.20 -3.93
CA ALA A 69 -0.98 1.04 -3.17
C ALA A 69 -1.36 1.42 -1.75
N ALA A 70 -2.17 0.58 -1.10
CA ALA A 70 -2.55 0.73 0.29
C ALA A 70 -1.95 -0.41 1.12
N MET A 71 -0.96 -0.07 1.94
CA MET A 71 -0.34 -0.99 2.89
C MET A 71 -1.04 -0.90 4.25
N ASN A 72 -1.33 -2.04 4.88
CA ASN A 72 -1.82 -2.08 6.26
C ASN A 72 -0.91 -2.95 7.12
N GLY A 73 -0.54 -2.45 8.29
CA GLY A 73 0.17 -3.18 9.32
C GLY A 73 -0.76 -3.77 10.38
N LEU A 74 -0.41 -4.93 10.90
CA LEU A 74 -1.07 -5.58 12.03
C LEU A 74 -0.03 -5.89 13.10
N VAL A 75 -0.37 -5.54 14.35
CA VAL A 75 0.41 -5.92 15.52
C VAL A 75 -0.25 -7.16 16.11
N LEU A 76 0.35 -8.32 15.84
CA LEU A 76 -0.10 -9.62 16.34
C LEU A 76 0.72 -10.00 17.59
N PRO A 77 0.26 -10.98 18.39
CA PRO A 77 1.08 -11.53 19.47
C PRO A 77 2.43 -12.04 18.93
N GLY A 78 3.52 -11.42 19.40
CA GLY A 78 4.89 -11.82 19.06
C GLY A 78 5.39 -11.41 17.67
N ARG A 79 4.59 -10.78 16.81
CA ARG A 79 5.03 -10.33 15.47
C ARG A 79 4.27 -9.12 14.94
N GLN A 80 4.90 -8.41 14.03
CA GLN A 80 4.28 -7.34 13.25
C GLN A 80 4.34 -7.72 11.78
N ILE A 81 3.20 -7.64 11.10
CA ILE A 81 3.10 -7.99 9.69
C ILE A 81 2.45 -6.85 8.92
N PHE A 82 2.89 -6.64 7.68
CA PHE A 82 2.35 -5.66 6.76
C PHE A 82 1.83 -6.38 5.54
N LEU A 83 0.64 -6.00 5.07
CA LEU A 83 0.02 -6.55 3.87
C LEU A 83 -0.13 -5.46 2.81
N VAL A 84 0.18 -5.80 1.57
CA VAL A 84 0.05 -4.91 0.41
C VAL A 84 -0.37 -5.71 -0.85
N ASP A 85 -1.24 -5.23 -1.73
CA ASP A 85 -2.06 -4.02 -1.71
C ASP A 85 -3.52 -4.33 -1.35
N THR A 86 -4.03 -3.68 -0.31
CA THR A 86 -5.32 -4.02 0.31
C THR A 86 -6.53 -3.24 -0.22
N HIS A 87 -6.34 -2.13 -0.95
CA HIS A 87 -7.45 -1.22 -1.28
C HIS A 87 -7.37 -0.50 -2.64
N VAL A 88 -6.28 -0.61 -3.41
CA VAL A 88 -6.11 0.19 -4.64
C VAL A 88 -6.22 -0.64 -5.93
N ASN A 89 -5.34 -1.62 -6.14
CA ASN A 89 -5.20 -2.34 -7.40
C ASN A 89 -5.93 -3.69 -7.36
N ILE A 90 -6.92 -3.86 -8.25
CA ILE A 90 -7.77 -5.06 -8.27
C ILE A 90 -6.95 -6.31 -8.60
N ASP A 91 -6.25 -6.30 -9.74
CA ASP A 91 -5.40 -7.40 -10.19
C ASP A 91 -4.12 -6.80 -10.81
N PRO A 92 -3.15 -6.38 -9.98
CA PRO A 92 -1.95 -5.69 -10.45
C PRO A 92 -1.09 -6.64 -11.31
N THR A 93 -0.38 -6.08 -12.28
CA THR A 93 0.62 -6.79 -13.10
C THR A 93 1.86 -7.16 -12.27
N ALA A 94 2.78 -7.94 -12.85
CA ALA A 94 4.02 -8.29 -12.16
C ALA A 94 4.92 -7.06 -11.94
N GLU A 95 4.92 -6.15 -12.91
CA GLU A 95 5.65 -4.88 -12.88
C GLU A 95 5.09 -3.95 -11.80
N GLU A 96 3.76 -3.84 -11.71
CA GLU A 96 3.07 -3.08 -10.66
C GLU A 96 3.33 -3.70 -9.28
N LEU A 97 3.25 -5.02 -9.14
CA LEU A 97 3.57 -5.70 -7.88
C LEU A 97 5.01 -5.46 -7.43
N ALA A 98 5.97 -5.47 -8.36
CA ALA A 98 7.37 -5.18 -8.04
C ALA A 98 7.52 -3.72 -7.55
N GLU A 99 6.87 -2.77 -8.23
CA GLU A 99 6.86 -1.37 -7.84
C GLU A 99 6.25 -1.16 -6.45
N ILE A 100 5.08 -1.78 -6.21
CA ILE A 100 4.38 -1.76 -4.92
C ILE A 100 5.25 -2.35 -3.81
N THR A 101 5.94 -3.45 -4.10
CA THR A 101 6.82 -4.12 -3.14
C THR A 101 8.00 -3.22 -2.74
N ILE A 102 8.64 -2.57 -3.71
CA ILE A 102 9.75 -1.63 -3.45
C ILE A 102 9.27 -0.45 -2.60
N MET A 103 8.16 0.18 -2.98
CA MET A 103 7.59 1.29 -2.20
C MET A 103 7.21 0.87 -0.77
N ALA A 104 6.65 -0.33 -0.59
CA ALA A 104 6.30 -0.87 0.72
C ALA A 104 7.55 -1.15 1.56
N ALA A 105 8.58 -1.75 0.96
CA ALA A 105 9.85 -2.03 1.63
C ALA A 105 10.56 -0.74 2.07
N GLU A 106 10.56 0.30 1.23
CA GLU A 106 11.08 1.62 1.59
C GLU A 106 10.31 2.26 2.75
N GLU A 107 8.98 2.13 2.75
CA GLU A 107 8.14 2.65 3.84
C GLU A 107 8.42 1.91 5.16
N LEU A 108 8.65 0.59 5.13
CA LEU A 108 9.10 -0.17 6.31
C LEU A 108 10.45 0.33 6.84
N LYS A 109 11.41 0.58 5.94
CA LYS A 109 12.73 1.14 6.31
C LYS A 109 12.59 2.51 6.97
N ARG A 110 11.64 3.35 6.52
CA ARG A 110 11.33 4.64 7.17
C ARG A 110 10.79 4.47 8.60
N PHE A 111 10.14 3.35 8.91
CA PHE A 111 9.76 2.98 10.28
C PHE A 111 10.89 2.34 11.09
N GLY A 112 12.10 2.22 10.53
CA GLY A 112 13.21 1.51 11.16
C GLY A 112 13.01 0.00 11.20
N ILE A 113 12.17 -0.54 10.32
CA ILE A 113 11.91 -1.98 10.20
C ILE A 113 12.65 -2.49 8.97
N GLU A 114 13.53 -3.47 9.15
CA GLU A 114 14.18 -4.13 8.01
C GLU A 114 13.15 -4.99 7.25
N PRO A 115 12.90 -4.73 5.96
CA PRO A 115 11.87 -5.44 5.20
C PRO A 115 12.30 -6.87 4.88
N LYS A 116 11.45 -7.82 5.28
CA LYS A 116 11.54 -9.24 4.98
C LYS A 116 10.31 -9.65 4.19
N VAL A 117 10.48 -9.79 2.89
CA VAL A 117 9.38 -9.81 1.94
C VAL A 117 9.04 -11.23 1.51
N ALA A 118 7.77 -11.60 1.61
CA ALA A 118 7.23 -12.81 1.02
C ALA A 118 6.21 -12.48 -0.07
N LEU A 119 6.45 -13.01 -1.27
CA LEU A 119 5.53 -12.96 -2.38
C LEU A 119 4.52 -14.12 -2.24
N LEU A 120 3.29 -13.79 -1.87
CA LEU A 120 2.27 -14.79 -1.56
C LEU A 120 1.58 -15.35 -2.80
N SER A 121 1.21 -16.63 -2.74
CA SER A 121 0.43 -17.33 -3.75
C SER A 121 -0.26 -18.54 -3.12
N HIS A 122 -1.23 -19.13 -3.84
CA HIS A 122 -1.70 -20.49 -3.56
C HIS A 122 -0.73 -21.56 -4.10
N SER A 123 0.33 -21.16 -4.80
CA SER A 123 1.44 -22.01 -5.21
C SER A 123 2.58 -21.91 -4.19
N ASN A 124 3.29 -23.01 -3.98
CA ASN A 124 4.56 -23.04 -3.26
C ASN A 124 5.66 -23.37 -4.26
N PHE A 125 6.51 -22.39 -4.57
CA PHE A 125 7.75 -22.55 -5.33
C PHE A 125 7.59 -23.39 -6.61
N GLY A 126 6.57 -23.09 -7.42
CA GLY A 126 6.29 -23.81 -8.66
C GLY A 126 5.29 -24.97 -8.57
N SER A 127 4.65 -25.20 -7.42
CA SER A 127 3.62 -26.25 -7.30
C SER A 127 2.39 -26.04 -8.19
N SER A 128 2.22 -24.85 -8.78
CA SER A 128 1.18 -24.53 -9.75
C SER A 128 1.68 -23.55 -10.83
N ASP A 129 1.22 -23.75 -12.07
CA ASP A 129 1.42 -22.85 -13.23
C ASP A 129 0.17 -22.03 -13.56
N SER A 130 -0.67 -21.75 -12.57
CA SER A 130 -1.76 -20.80 -12.74
C SER A 130 -1.25 -19.42 -13.16
N PRO A 131 -2.07 -18.59 -13.82
CA PRO A 131 -1.69 -17.22 -14.16
C PRO A 131 -1.22 -16.40 -12.95
N SER A 132 -1.86 -16.57 -11.79
CA SER A 132 -1.51 -15.87 -10.54
C SER A 132 -0.14 -16.30 -10.00
N SER A 133 0.19 -17.60 -10.00
CA SER A 133 1.50 -18.07 -9.53
C SER A 133 2.64 -17.69 -10.48
N ILE A 134 2.42 -17.80 -11.79
CA ILE A 134 3.38 -17.31 -12.80
C ILE A 134 3.63 -15.81 -12.62
N LYS A 135 2.59 -15.02 -12.37
CA LYS A 135 2.70 -13.58 -12.11
C LYS A 135 3.60 -13.29 -10.92
N MET A 136 3.43 -14.00 -9.79
CA MET A 136 4.27 -13.80 -8.61
C MET A 136 5.74 -14.22 -8.84
N ARG A 137 6.00 -15.27 -9.62
CA ARG A 137 7.38 -15.64 -10.02
C ARG A 137 8.03 -14.58 -10.92
N LYS A 138 7.25 -13.99 -11.84
CA LYS A 138 7.73 -12.84 -12.64
C LYS A 138 8.04 -11.65 -11.75
N THR A 139 7.18 -11.35 -10.77
CA THR A 139 7.45 -10.30 -9.77
C THR A 139 8.77 -10.54 -9.05
N LEU A 140 9.06 -11.78 -8.61
CA LEU A 140 10.34 -12.11 -7.99
C LEU A 140 11.53 -11.82 -8.91
N ALA A 141 11.45 -12.25 -10.17
CA ALA A 141 12.52 -12.01 -11.14
C ALA A 141 12.78 -10.51 -11.35
N ILE A 142 11.72 -9.70 -11.45
CA ILE A 142 11.82 -8.24 -11.58
C ILE A 142 12.47 -7.63 -10.32
N LEU A 143 12.08 -8.08 -9.12
CA LEU A 143 12.64 -7.58 -7.87
C LEU A 143 14.12 -7.94 -7.71
N ARG A 144 14.52 -9.13 -8.15
CA ARG A 144 15.93 -9.56 -8.12
C ARG A 144 16.83 -8.71 -9.01
N ASP A 145 16.29 -8.18 -10.11
CA ASP A 145 16.99 -7.24 -10.99
C ASP A 145 16.99 -5.81 -10.43
N ARG A 146 15.81 -5.31 -10.04
CA ARG A 146 15.62 -3.89 -9.66
C ARG A 146 16.03 -3.56 -8.22
N ALA A 147 16.00 -4.53 -7.32
CA ALA A 147 16.28 -4.36 -5.90
C ALA A 147 17.05 -5.59 -5.35
N PRO A 148 18.28 -5.86 -5.84
CA PRO A 148 19.03 -7.08 -5.51
C PRO A 148 19.31 -7.24 -4.02
N ASP A 149 19.44 -6.13 -3.29
CA ASP A 149 19.70 -6.09 -1.84
C ASP A 149 18.45 -6.35 -0.99
N LEU A 150 17.26 -6.43 -1.59
CA LEU A 150 16.02 -6.69 -0.86
C LEU A 150 15.93 -8.18 -0.47
N GLU A 151 15.71 -8.44 0.82
CA GLU A 151 15.42 -9.79 1.32
C GLU A 151 13.98 -10.19 0.92
N VAL A 152 13.85 -10.80 -0.27
CA VAL A 152 12.55 -11.18 -0.86
C VAL A 152 12.53 -12.60 -1.43
N ASP A 153 11.49 -13.37 -1.16
CA ASP A 153 11.36 -14.72 -1.72
C ASP A 153 9.91 -15.06 -2.08
N GLY A 154 9.74 -16.15 -2.84
CA GLY A 154 8.45 -16.69 -3.26
C GLY A 154 8.47 -17.29 -4.69
N GLU A 155 7.32 -17.59 -5.28
CA GLU A 155 5.99 -17.48 -4.71
C GLU A 155 5.74 -18.56 -3.64
N MET A 156 5.03 -18.22 -2.55
CA MET A 156 4.79 -19.17 -1.47
C MET A 156 3.44 -18.96 -0.76
N HIS A 157 3.03 -19.96 0.00
CA HIS A 157 1.87 -19.92 0.89
C HIS A 157 2.14 -19.03 2.10
N GLY A 158 1.07 -18.59 2.76
CA GLY A 158 1.15 -17.73 3.93
C GLY A 158 1.83 -18.39 5.14
N ASP A 159 1.71 -19.70 5.31
CA ASP A 159 2.41 -20.44 6.37
C ASP A 159 3.93 -20.47 6.13
N SER A 160 4.37 -20.74 4.91
CA SER A 160 5.77 -20.73 4.50
C SER A 160 6.41 -19.33 4.62
N ALA A 161 5.61 -18.28 4.43
CA ALA A 161 6.06 -16.90 4.67
C ALA A 161 6.31 -16.63 6.17
N LEU A 162 5.52 -17.24 7.04
CA LEU A 162 5.48 -16.94 8.48
C LEU A 162 6.24 -17.95 9.35
N ASP A 163 6.67 -19.08 8.79
CA ASP A 163 7.45 -20.11 9.46
C ASP A 163 8.64 -20.54 8.58
N GLN A 164 9.85 -20.24 9.05
CA GLN A 164 11.07 -20.60 8.35
C GLN A 164 11.25 -22.13 8.25
N ASN A 165 10.86 -22.92 9.25
CA ASN A 165 11.08 -24.36 9.21
C ASN A 165 10.22 -25.02 8.10
N VAL A 166 8.98 -24.55 7.94
CA VAL A 166 8.11 -24.98 6.84
C VAL A 166 8.72 -24.61 5.50
N ARG A 167 9.27 -23.40 5.38
CA ARG A 167 9.91 -22.92 4.15
C ARG A 167 11.19 -23.68 3.81
N ASP A 168 12.09 -23.86 4.77
CA ASP A 168 13.39 -24.52 4.59
C ASP A 168 13.21 -26.02 4.22
N ALA A 169 12.11 -26.64 4.67
CA ALA A 169 11.74 -28.00 4.26
C ALA A 169 11.33 -28.10 2.77
N LEU A 170 10.85 -27.00 2.17
CA LEU A 170 10.48 -26.92 0.76
C LEU A 170 11.64 -26.43 -0.11
N VAL A 171 12.33 -25.37 0.33
CA VAL A 171 13.44 -24.71 -0.38
C VAL A 171 14.55 -24.37 0.63
N PRO A 172 15.55 -25.25 0.80
CA PRO A 172 16.64 -25.05 1.77
C PRO A 172 17.52 -23.81 1.46
N ASP A 173 17.70 -23.50 0.18
CA ASP A 173 18.55 -22.41 -0.30
C ASP A 173 17.77 -21.10 -0.53
N GLY A 174 16.68 -20.89 0.22
CA GLY A 174 15.87 -19.69 0.18
C GLY A 174 16.63 -18.43 0.62
N THR A 175 16.24 -17.31 0.04
CA THR A 175 16.86 -15.99 0.28
C THR A 175 16.27 -15.28 1.50
N LEU A 176 15.01 -15.59 1.84
CA LEU A 176 14.32 -15.06 3.01
C LEU A 176 14.70 -15.85 4.27
N LYS A 177 15.21 -15.17 5.30
CA LYS A 177 15.60 -15.75 6.58
C LYS A 177 14.65 -15.31 7.71
N GLY A 178 14.26 -16.23 8.58
CA GLY A 178 13.28 -15.99 9.63
C GLY A 178 11.87 -15.78 9.08
N GLU A 179 11.06 -15.02 9.80
CA GLU A 179 9.68 -14.75 9.43
C GLU A 179 9.58 -13.51 8.54
N ALA A 180 8.74 -13.56 7.50
CA ALA A 180 8.41 -12.37 6.71
C ALA A 180 7.62 -11.36 7.56
N ASN A 181 7.92 -10.09 7.36
CA ASN A 181 7.16 -8.98 7.93
C ASN A 181 6.42 -8.15 6.87
N LEU A 182 6.72 -8.33 5.58
CA LEU A 182 6.00 -7.74 4.46
C LEU A 182 5.43 -8.84 3.57
N LEU A 183 4.11 -8.94 3.54
CA LEU A 183 3.35 -9.91 2.78
C LEU A 183 2.76 -9.23 1.53
N VAL A 184 3.27 -9.60 0.36
CA VAL A 184 2.82 -9.08 -0.92
C VAL A 184 1.81 -10.06 -1.50
N CYS A 185 0.56 -9.64 -1.55
CA CYS A 185 -0.55 -10.46 -2.05
C CYS A 185 -0.72 -10.29 -3.58
N PRO A 186 -1.16 -11.33 -4.29
CA PRO A 186 -1.27 -11.29 -5.76
C PRO A 186 -2.37 -10.36 -6.27
N ASN A 187 -3.38 -10.04 -5.47
CA ASN A 187 -4.52 -9.20 -5.86
C ASN A 187 -5.24 -8.60 -4.64
N ILE A 188 -6.19 -7.70 -4.88
CA ILE A 188 -6.92 -6.99 -3.81
C ILE A 188 -7.70 -7.94 -2.90
N ASP A 189 -8.31 -8.99 -3.44
CA ASP A 189 -9.15 -9.91 -2.67
C ASP A 189 -8.31 -10.67 -1.65
N SER A 190 -7.20 -11.26 -2.11
CA SER A 190 -6.26 -11.98 -1.23
C SER A 190 -5.67 -11.06 -0.16
N ALA A 191 -5.34 -9.81 -0.49
CA ALA A 191 -4.83 -8.84 0.47
C ALA A 191 -5.89 -8.41 1.50
N ASN A 192 -7.06 -8.00 1.03
CA ASN A 192 -8.13 -7.45 1.87
C ASN A 192 -8.75 -8.51 2.78
N ILE A 193 -9.00 -9.71 2.25
CA ILE A 193 -9.55 -10.83 3.03
C ILE A 193 -8.55 -11.25 4.10
N SER A 194 -7.28 -11.51 3.74
CA SER A 194 -6.23 -11.89 4.69
C SER A 194 -6.06 -10.86 5.80
N TYR A 195 -5.98 -9.57 5.43
CA TYR A 195 -5.87 -8.48 6.40
C TYR A 195 -7.05 -8.46 7.38
N ASN A 196 -8.28 -8.52 6.89
CA ASN A 196 -9.46 -8.45 7.76
C ASN A 196 -9.60 -9.69 8.66
N LEU A 197 -9.28 -10.89 8.14
CA LEU A 197 -9.29 -12.12 8.93
C LEU A 197 -8.24 -12.07 10.04
N LEU A 198 -6.98 -11.72 9.73
CA LEU A 198 -5.91 -11.63 10.73
C LEU A 198 -6.21 -10.55 11.79
N LYS A 199 -6.71 -9.40 11.35
CA LYS A 199 -7.13 -8.31 12.24
C LYS A 199 -8.19 -8.74 13.24
N ALA A 200 -9.22 -9.44 12.76
CA ALA A 200 -10.36 -9.86 13.57
C ALA A 200 -10.04 -11.07 14.46
N ALA A 201 -9.31 -12.06 13.94
CA ALA A 201 -9.04 -13.31 14.63
C ALA A 201 -7.84 -13.25 15.58
N ALA A 202 -6.81 -12.45 15.27
CA ALA A 202 -5.54 -12.47 16.01
C ALA A 202 -5.01 -11.08 16.39
N GLY A 203 -5.47 -10.01 15.75
CA GLY A 203 -4.91 -8.65 15.91
C GLY A 203 -5.59 -7.76 16.94
N ASN A 204 -6.54 -8.27 17.74
CA ASN A 204 -7.34 -7.46 18.68
C ASN A 204 -7.96 -6.20 18.04
N ASN A 205 -8.24 -6.23 16.74
CA ASN A 205 -8.66 -5.08 15.93
C ASN A 205 -7.71 -3.87 15.94
N VAL A 206 -6.43 -4.06 16.28
CA VAL A 206 -5.39 -3.04 16.21
C VAL A 206 -4.67 -3.14 14.87
N ALA A 207 -4.82 -2.10 14.05
CA ALA A 207 -4.20 -1.99 12.74
C ALA A 207 -3.55 -0.62 12.54
N ILE A 208 -2.50 -0.62 11.73
CA ILE A 208 -1.79 0.56 11.24
C ILE A 208 -2.15 0.70 9.75
N GLY A 209 -2.48 1.91 9.30
CA GLY A 209 -2.83 2.20 7.91
C GLY A 209 -4.32 2.52 7.71
N PRO A 210 -4.80 2.56 6.45
CA PRO A 210 -4.04 2.26 5.25
C PRO A 210 -3.02 3.36 4.98
N ILE A 211 -1.76 2.96 4.83
CA ILE A 211 -0.68 3.85 4.43
C ILE A 211 -0.72 3.90 2.90
N LEU A 212 -0.96 5.09 2.36
CA LEU A 212 -0.94 5.31 0.91
C LEU A 212 0.51 5.40 0.43
N LEU A 213 0.91 4.41 -0.35
CA LEU A 213 2.17 4.34 -1.06
C LEU A 213 2.04 5.03 -2.43
N GLY A 214 3.16 5.54 -2.93
CA GLY A 214 3.23 6.19 -4.26
C GLY A 214 2.81 7.65 -4.28
N ALA A 215 2.27 8.24 -3.20
CA ALA A 215 1.93 9.66 -3.20
C ALA A 215 3.16 10.58 -3.00
N LYS A 216 3.31 11.61 -3.83
CA LYS A 216 4.37 12.65 -3.71
C LYS A 216 4.25 13.52 -2.46
N ALA A 217 3.09 13.51 -1.82
CA ALA A 217 2.80 14.32 -0.65
C ALA A 217 2.46 13.42 0.56
N PRO A 218 2.60 13.92 1.80
CA PRO A 218 2.18 13.25 3.02
C PRO A 218 0.64 13.23 3.11
N VAL A 219 0.04 12.27 2.40
CA VAL A 219 -1.39 12.06 2.37
C VAL A 219 -1.72 10.58 2.54
N HIS A 220 -2.73 10.29 3.37
CA HIS A 220 -3.27 8.95 3.55
C HIS A 220 -4.79 8.93 3.38
N ILE A 221 -5.30 7.82 2.88
CA ILE A 221 -6.73 7.58 2.65
C ILE A 221 -7.20 6.51 3.62
N LEU A 222 -8.03 6.93 4.58
CA LEU A 222 -8.72 6.03 5.49
C LEU A 222 -9.88 5.32 4.80
N THR A 223 -10.52 4.43 5.55
CA THR A 223 -11.81 3.83 5.19
C THR A 223 -12.91 4.35 6.13
N PRO A 224 -14.20 4.27 5.74
CA PRO A 224 -15.32 4.64 6.63
C PRO A 224 -15.35 3.87 7.96
N SER A 225 -14.73 2.70 8.01
CA SER A 225 -14.56 1.88 9.22
C SER A 225 -13.42 2.33 10.15
N ALA A 226 -12.78 3.48 9.88
CA ALA A 226 -11.70 3.99 10.71
C ALA A 226 -12.21 4.42 12.10
N THR A 227 -11.58 3.86 13.14
CA THR A 227 -11.82 4.24 14.54
C THR A 227 -11.09 5.54 14.89
N VAL A 228 -11.47 6.18 16.00
CA VAL A 228 -10.75 7.35 16.54
C VAL A 228 -9.26 7.05 16.72
N ARG A 229 -8.94 5.87 17.25
CA ARG A 229 -7.54 5.42 17.41
C ARG A 229 -6.81 5.32 16.08
N ARG A 230 -7.47 4.80 15.04
CA ARG A 230 -6.90 4.71 13.69
C ARG A 230 -6.61 6.09 13.11
N ILE A 231 -7.54 7.04 13.30
CA ILE A 231 -7.36 8.43 12.85
C ILE A 231 -6.14 9.04 13.56
N LEU A 232 -6.03 8.93 14.88
CA LEU A 232 -4.89 9.43 15.65
C LEU A 232 -3.55 8.84 15.18
N ASN A 233 -3.50 7.51 15.01
CA ASN A 233 -2.31 6.83 14.53
C ASN A 233 -1.91 7.30 13.13
N GLN A 234 -2.87 7.44 12.20
CA GLN A 234 -2.58 7.94 10.85
C GLN A 234 -2.13 9.40 10.86
N THR A 235 -2.66 10.23 11.75
CA THR A 235 -2.18 11.62 11.91
C THR A 235 -0.72 11.64 12.33
N ALA A 236 -0.32 10.80 13.27
CA ALA A 236 1.08 10.69 13.66
C ALA A 236 1.98 10.29 12.46
N LEU A 237 1.55 9.32 11.65
CA LEU A 237 2.29 8.91 10.44
C LEU A 237 2.44 10.06 9.42
N VAL A 238 1.35 10.77 9.13
CA VAL A 238 1.37 11.91 8.21
C VAL A 238 2.32 12.99 8.69
N VAL A 239 2.33 13.30 9.99
CA VAL A 239 3.23 14.31 10.58
C VAL A 239 4.70 13.89 10.43
N VAL A 240 5.03 12.63 10.72
CA VAL A 240 6.40 12.11 10.53
C VAL A 240 6.84 12.25 9.06
N LYS A 241 5.97 11.88 8.12
CA LYS A 241 6.26 12.01 6.68
C LYS A 241 6.38 13.46 6.23
N ALA A 242 5.59 14.37 6.81
CA ALA A 242 5.67 15.80 6.52
C ALA A 242 6.97 16.44 7.05
N ALA A 243 7.43 16.03 8.23
CA ALA A 243 8.67 16.51 8.85
C ALA A 243 9.94 15.99 8.17
N ALA A 244 9.84 14.91 7.40
CA ALA A 244 10.96 14.32 6.64
C ALA A 244 11.15 14.93 5.23
N LYS A 245 10.37 15.97 4.87
CA LYS A 245 10.55 16.78 3.66
C LYS A 245 11.60 17.86 3.87
#